data_AF-R0IQB7-F1
#
_entry.id   AF-R0IQB7-F1
#
_cell.length_a   1.000
_cell.length_b   1.000
_cell.length_c   1.000
_cell.angle_alpha   90.00
_cell.angle_beta   90.00
_cell.angle_gamma   90.00
#
_symmetry.space_group_name_H-M   'P 1'
#
loop_
_entity.id
_entity.type
_entity.pdbx_description
1 polymer ?
#
loop_
_entity_poly.entity_id
_entity_poly.type
_entity_poly.pdbx_seq_one_letter_code
_entity_poly.pdbx_strand_id
1 'polypeptide(L)'
;MELLDEDFATKKLTCYRGIARLPLDALGFRHSTVLDKHREVSLENVRRLERIYGQVGCLRLQDENVVNAIVEDDHLIAALSTHGISLDDMRNIRWPQEAPTLRLEKVYCLSGMHRIEAARRFLDENDKWWTVRLFSYGKWQSISLLHALIRE
;
A
#
# COMPACT_ATOMS: atom_id res chain seq x y z
N MET A 1 -6.58 28.40 3.57
CA MET A 1 -6.14 27.15 2.92
C MET A 1 -5.58 26.18 3.95
N GLU A 2 -4.94 26.67 5.03
CA GLU A 2 -4.35 25.86 6.12
C GLU A 2 -5.34 24.98 6.93
N LEU A 3 -6.58 25.41 7.16
CA LEU A 3 -7.56 24.65 7.96
C LEU A 3 -7.98 23.30 7.32
N LEU A 4 -7.86 23.16 5.99
CA LEU A 4 -8.17 21.90 5.30
C LEU A 4 -7.00 20.90 5.40
N ASP A 5 -5.77 21.40 5.49
CA ASP A 5 -4.56 20.57 5.54
C ASP A 5 -4.34 19.97 6.94
N GLU A 6 -4.63 20.71 8.01
CA GLU A 6 -4.55 20.19 9.39
C GLU A 6 -5.58 19.08 9.67
N ASP A 7 -6.82 19.25 9.19
CA ASP A 7 -7.87 18.24 9.32
C ASP A 7 -7.55 16.98 8.48
N PHE A 8 -6.96 17.17 7.30
CA PHE A 8 -6.49 16.07 6.46
C PHE A 8 -5.33 15.30 7.10
N ALA A 9 -4.30 15.99 7.58
CA ALA A 9 -3.16 15.36 8.24
C ALA A 9 -3.60 14.58 9.48
N THR A 10 -4.47 15.17 10.29
CA THR A 10 -5.05 14.52 11.48
C THR A 10 -5.82 13.26 11.09
N LYS A 11 -6.72 13.35 10.09
CA LYS A 11 -7.49 12.19 9.62
C LYS A 11 -6.59 11.09 9.06
N LYS A 12 -5.57 11.45 8.26
CA LYS A 12 -4.58 10.51 7.72
C LYS A 12 -3.88 9.75 8.85
N LEU A 13 -3.44 10.46 9.90
CA LEU A 13 -2.83 9.87 11.09
C LEU A 13 -3.81 8.93 11.81
N THR A 14 -5.08 9.31 11.97
CA THR A 14 -6.08 8.44 12.62
C THR A 14 -6.41 7.17 11.83
N CYS A 15 -6.27 7.21 10.50
CA CYS A 15 -6.49 6.07 9.62
C CYS A 15 -5.23 5.21 9.44
N TYR A 16 -4.05 5.75 9.72
CA TYR A 16 -2.78 5.03 9.56
C TYR A 16 -2.67 3.83 10.50
N ARG A 17 -2.13 2.72 9.96
CA ARG A 17 -2.00 1.44 10.67
C ARG A 17 -0.60 0.85 10.68
N GLY A 18 0.32 1.37 9.87
CA GLY A 18 1.71 0.90 9.83
C GLY A 18 2.19 0.58 8.41
N ILE A 19 3.36 -0.04 8.32
CA ILE A 19 3.98 -0.49 7.07
C ILE A 19 4.21 -2.01 7.14
N ALA A 20 3.75 -2.75 6.13
CA ALA A 20 3.90 -4.19 6.03
C ALA A 20 4.52 -4.60 4.70
N ARG A 21 5.17 -5.77 4.66
CA ARG A 21 5.46 -6.47 3.40
C ARG A 21 4.34 -7.46 3.13
N LEU A 22 3.76 -7.35 1.95
CA LEU A 22 2.66 -8.23 1.54
C LEU A 22 3.04 -8.96 0.24
N PRO A 23 2.67 -10.25 0.12
CA PRO A 23 2.71 -10.96 -1.15
C PRO A 23 2.01 -10.16 -2.26
N LEU A 24 2.53 -10.20 -3.50
CA LEU A 24 1.93 -9.42 -4.58
C LEU A 24 0.49 -9.84 -4.86
N ASP A 25 0.17 -11.13 -4.81
CA ASP A 25 -1.18 -11.69 -5.03
C ASP A 25 -2.24 -11.16 -4.03
N ALA A 26 -1.83 -10.76 -2.82
CA ALA A 26 -2.70 -10.10 -1.86
C ALA A 26 -3.10 -8.66 -2.27
N LEU A 27 -2.38 -8.05 -3.22
CA LEU A 27 -2.56 -6.65 -3.62
C LEU A 27 -3.57 -6.51 -4.77
N GLY A 28 -4.77 -6.04 -4.42
CA GLY A 28 -5.82 -5.69 -5.36
C GLY A 28 -5.85 -4.19 -5.69
N PHE A 29 -6.38 -3.84 -6.85
CA PHE A 29 -6.60 -2.44 -7.28
C PHE A 29 -8.07 -2.14 -7.57
N ARG A 30 -8.95 -3.10 -7.28
CA ARG A 30 -10.38 -3.02 -7.58
C ARG A 30 -11.14 -2.99 -6.25
N HIS A 31 -11.45 -1.79 -5.80
CA HIS A 31 -12.35 -1.54 -4.68
C HIS A 31 -13.42 -0.55 -5.12
N SER A 32 -14.70 -0.77 -4.78
CA SER A 32 -15.83 0.04 -5.25
C SER A 32 -15.62 1.55 -5.07
N THR A 33 -14.95 1.95 -3.98
CA THR A 33 -14.63 3.35 -3.66
C THR A 33 -13.50 3.97 -4.49
N VAL A 34 -12.69 3.17 -5.19
CA VAL A 34 -11.49 3.60 -5.94
C VAL A 34 -11.58 3.24 -7.43
N LEU A 35 -12.58 2.46 -7.85
CA LEU A 35 -12.76 1.99 -9.22
C LEU A 35 -12.77 3.12 -10.26
N ASP A 36 -13.41 4.26 -9.97
CA ASP A 36 -13.48 5.40 -10.89
C ASP A 36 -12.18 6.22 -10.98
N LYS A 37 -11.15 5.84 -10.20
CA LYS A 37 -9.90 6.62 -10.05
C LYS A 37 -8.67 5.91 -10.57
N HIS A 38 -8.71 4.58 -10.71
CA HIS A 38 -7.61 3.86 -11.32
C HIS A 38 -7.70 3.97 -12.85
N ARG A 39 -6.66 4.54 -13.46
CA ARG A 39 -6.48 4.43 -14.92
C ARG A 39 -6.29 2.96 -15.28
N GLU A 40 -6.68 2.57 -16.48
CA GLU A 40 -6.38 1.24 -16.98
C GLU A 40 -4.86 0.95 -16.98
N VAL A 41 -4.51 -0.33 -16.89
CA VAL A 41 -3.12 -0.76 -16.92
C VAL A 41 -2.54 -0.53 -18.32
N SER A 42 -1.83 0.58 -18.51
CA SER A 42 -0.95 0.79 -19.67
C SER A 42 0.19 -0.23 -19.68
N LEU A 43 0.15 -1.15 -20.64
CA LEU A 43 1.22 -2.13 -20.88
C LEU A 43 2.55 -1.47 -21.24
N GLU A 44 2.52 -0.30 -21.89
CA GLU A 44 3.72 0.47 -22.21
C GLU A 44 4.43 0.93 -20.92
N ASN A 45 3.69 1.46 -19.97
CA ASN A 45 4.23 1.87 -18.68
C ASN A 45 4.79 0.67 -17.89
N VAL A 46 4.09 -0.46 -17.93
CA VAL A 46 4.56 -1.71 -17.30
C VAL A 46 5.90 -2.13 -17.90
N ARG A 47 6.00 -2.23 -19.23
CA ARG A 47 7.26 -2.61 -19.92
C ARG A 47 8.39 -1.61 -19.68
N ARG A 48 8.07 -0.32 -19.56
CA ARG A 48 9.06 0.71 -19.19
C ARG A 48 9.60 0.48 -17.78
N LEU A 49 8.72 0.14 -16.82
CA LEU A 49 9.11 -0.15 -15.44
C LEU A 49 9.90 -1.46 -15.34
N GLU A 50 9.54 -2.52 -16.07
CA GLU A 50 10.33 -3.76 -16.13
C GLU A 50 11.78 -3.49 -16.57
N ARG A 51 11.98 -2.63 -17.58
CA ARG A 51 13.32 -2.21 -18.01
C ARG A 51 14.09 -1.46 -16.93
N ILE A 52 13.42 -0.56 -16.19
CA ILE A 52 14.02 0.16 -15.07
C ILE A 52 14.42 -0.83 -13.96
N TYR A 53 13.55 -1.79 -13.63
CA TYR A 53 13.85 -2.81 -12.64
C TYR A 53 15.05 -3.66 -13.03
N GLY A 54 15.22 -4.00 -14.31
CA GLY A 54 16.42 -4.68 -14.79
C GLY A 54 17.72 -3.87 -14.65
N GLN A 55 17.63 -2.55 -14.55
CA GLN A 55 18.81 -1.66 -14.44
C GLN A 55 19.18 -1.33 -13.00
N VAL A 56 18.19 -1.01 -12.16
CA VAL A 56 18.41 -0.49 -10.79
C VAL A 56 17.70 -1.30 -9.70
N GLY A 57 16.98 -2.36 -10.09
CA GLY A 57 16.12 -3.14 -9.19
C GLY A 57 14.76 -2.49 -8.93
N CYS A 58 13.88 -3.21 -8.24
CA CYS A 58 12.56 -2.69 -7.88
C CYS A 58 12.56 -1.67 -6.74
N LEU A 59 13.66 -1.59 -5.96
CA LEU A 59 13.84 -0.63 -4.86
C LEU A 59 12.66 -0.61 -3.87
N ARG A 60 12.08 -1.78 -3.57
CA ARG A 60 10.86 -2.01 -2.76
C ARG A 60 10.92 -1.51 -1.31
N LEU A 61 12.12 -1.24 -0.82
CA LEU A 61 12.39 -0.76 0.53
C LEU A 61 12.66 0.75 0.57
N GLN A 62 12.67 1.43 -0.58
CA GLN A 62 12.76 2.89 -0.65
C GLN A 62 11.37 3.48 -0.45
N ASP A 63 11.28 4.56 0.33
CA ASP A 63 9.98 5.14 0.74
C ASP A 63 9.15 5.58 -0.47
N GLU A 64 9.79 6.08 -1.53
CA GLU A 64 9.14 6.49 -2.78
C GLU A 64 8.46 5.33 -3.51
N ASN A 65 8.87 4.09 -3.22
CA ASN A 65 8.31 2.87 -3.79
C ASN A 65 7.30 2.19 -2.89
N VAL A 66 7.11 2.64 -1.65
CA VAL A 66 6.05 2.14 -0.78
C VAL A 66 4.69 2.52 -1.39
N VAL A 67 3.76 1.57 -1.39
CA VAL A 67 2.41 1.77 -1.93
C VAL A 67 1.42 2.01 -0.81
N ASN A 68 0.55 3.01 -0.93
CA ASN A 68 -0.57 3.20 -0.01
C ASN A 68 -1.67 2.18 -0.31
N ALA A 69 -2.21 1.52 0.70
CA ALA A 69 -3.34 0.62 0.57
C ALA A 69 -4.29 0.69 1.77
N ILE A 70 -5.50 0.22 1.53
CA ILE A 70 -6.57 0.16 2.53
C ILE A 70 -6.83 -1.28 2.93
N VAL A 71 -7.17 -1.46 4.21
CA VAL A 71 -7.48 -2.76 4.82
C VAL A 71 -8.53 -2.58 5.90
N GLU A 72 -9.33 -3.62 6.15
CA GLU A 72 -10.24 -3.68 7.29
C GLU A 72 -9.46 -3.94 8.58
N ASP A 73 -9.79 -3.20 9.65
CA ASP A 73 -9.06 -3.28 10.92
C ASP A 73 -9.13 -4.69 11.53
N ASP A 74 -10.27 -5.37 11.44
CA ASP A 74 -10.44 -6.73 11.98
C ASP A 74 -9.51 -7.75 11.28
N HIS A 75 -9.38 -7.68 9.95
CA HIS A 75 -8.46 -8.54 9.21
C HIS A 75 -6.99 -8.25 9.56
N LEU A 76 -6.64 -6.97 9.70
CA LEU A 76 -5.29 -6.59 10.09
C LEU A 76 -4.95 -7.08 11.51
N ILE A 77 -5.85 -6.86 12.47
CA ILE A 77 -5.66 -7.28 13.88
C ILE A 77 -5.52 -8.80 13.97
N ALA A 78 -6.34 -9.54 13.23
CA ALA A 78 -6.23 -11.00 13.17
C ALA A 78 -4.86 -11.47 12.66
N ALA A 79 -4.36 -10.86 11.58
CA ALA A 79 -3.05 -11.22 11.01
C ALA A 79 -1.87 -10.78 11.90
N LEU A 80 -1.98 -9.65 12.59
CA LEU A 80 -0.94 -9.21 13.54
C LEU A 80 -0.88 -10.15 14.76
N SER A 81 -2.04 -10.62 15.23
CA SER A 81 -2.14 -11.53 16.37
C SER A 81 -1.42 -12.86 16.14
N THR A 82 -1.41 -13.39 14.91
CA THR A 82 -0.65 -14.61 14.57
C THR A 82 0.86 -14.43 14.63
N HIS A 83 1.34 -13.18 14.59
CA HIS A 83 2.76 -12.82 14.68
C HIS A 83 3.14 -12.29 16.08
N GLY A 84 2.18 -12.19 17.02
CA GLY A 84 2.41 -11.60 18.34
C GLY A 84 2.73 -10.10 18.29
N ILE A 85 2.33 -9.40 17.24
CA ILE A 85 2.58 -7.97 17.05
C ILE A 85 1.30 -7.22 17.45
N SER A 86 1.41 -6.18 18.27
CA SER A 86 0.26 -5.31 18.55
C SER A 86 0.08 -4.27 17.43
N LEU A 87 -1.13 -3.72 17.31
CA LEU A 87 -1.36 -2.63 16.37
C LEU A 87 -0.52 -1.38 16.70
N ASP A 88 -0.19 -1.16 17.98
CA ASP A 88 0.67 -0.06 18.39
C ASP A 88 2.12 -0.26 17.94
N ASP A 89 2.67 -1.46 18.15
CA ASP A 89 4.00 -1.84 17.65
C ASP A 89 4.10 -1.63 16.15
N MET A 90 3.08 -2.09 15.42
CA MET A 90 2.98 -1.94 13.96
C MET A 90 2.99 -0.46 13.51
N ARG A 91 2.32 0.42 14.24
CA ARG A 91 2.32 1.87 13.97
C ARG A 91 3.64 2.54 14.29
N ASN A 92 4.46 1.95 15.16
CA ASN A 92 5.75 2.49 15.56
C ASN A 92 6.88 2.15 14.58
N ILE A 93 6.66 1.22 13.66
CA ILE A 93 7.59 0.91 12.56
C ILE A 93 7.71 2.13 11.65
N ARG A 94 8.93 2.66 11.51
CA ARG A 94 9.21 3.85 10.69
C ARG A 94 9.80 3.48 9.33
N TRP A 95 10.54 2.37 9.26
CA TRP A 95 11.36 2.03 8.11
C TRP A 95 10.83 0.80 7.36
N PRO A 96 10.73 0.83 6.02
CA PRO A 96 10.38 -0.34 5.20
C PRO A 96 11.23 -1.59 5.48
N GLN A 97 12.47 -1.41 5.90
CA GLN A 97 13.42 -2.46 6.25
C GLN A 97 12.99 -3.25 7.50
N GLU A 98 12.22 -2.63 8.38
CA GLU A 98 11.70 -3.21 9.63
C GLU A 98 10.28 -3.76 9.48
N ALA A 99 9.62 -3.51 8.34
CA ALA A 99 8.25 -3.92 8.10
C ALA A 99 8.07 -5.45 8.14
N PRO A 100 7.14 -5.98 8.96
CA PRO A 100 6.87 -7.40 9.03
C PRO A 100 6.26 -7.90 7.74
N THR A 101 6.53 -9.16 7.40
CA THR A 101 5.81 -9.85 6.34
C THR A 101 4.49 -10.37 6.89
N LEU A 102 3.39 -9.88 6.33
CA LEU A 102 2.04 -10.29 6.72
C LEU A 102 1.34 -10.97 5.55
N ARG A 103 0.45 -11.91 5.87
CA ARG A 103 -0.52 -12.44 4.92
C ARG A 103 -1.86 -11.81 5.24
N LEU A 104 -2.29 -10.90 4.37
CA LEU A 104 -3.57 -10.21 4.46
C LEU A 104 -4.39 -10.54 3.23
N GLU A 105 -5.70 -10.65 3.42
CA GLU A 105 -6.66 -10.72 2.32
C GLU A 105 -7.33 -9.36 2.15
N LYS A 106 -7.87 -9.12 0.95
CA LYS A 106 -8.66 -7.92 0.64
C LYS A 106 -7.90 -6.61 0.94
N VAL A 107 -6.63 -6.55 0.57
CA VAL A 107 -5.84 -5.31 0.61
C VAL A 107 -6.01 -4.58 -0.72
N TYR A 108 -6.50 -3.35 -0.66
CA TYR A 108 -6.77 -2.57 -1.86
C TYR A 108 -5.80 -1.41 -1.97
N CYS A 109 -4.91 -1.47 -2.95
CA CYS A 109 -3.90 -0.47 -3.23
C CYS A 109 -4.53 0.78 -3.85
N LEU A 110 -4.14 1.94 -3.36
CA LEU A 110 -4.59 3.25 -3.81
C LEU A 110 -3.70 3.82 -4.92
N SER A 111 -2.45 3.38 -5.00
CA SER A 111 -1.48 3.81 -6.00
C SER A 111 -0.55 2.66 -6.41
N GLY A 112 0.33 2.89 -7.39
CA GLY A 112 1.36 1.91 -7.74
C GLY A 112 0.94 0.72 -8.60
N MET A 113 -0.23 0.76 -9.26
CA MET A 113 -0.73 -0.32 -10.10
C MET A 113 0.27 -0.80 -11.16
N HIS A 114 0.86 0.11 -11.94
CA HIS A 114 1.87 -0.27 -12.95
C HIS A 114 3.17 -0.80 -12.32
N ARG A 115 3.54 -0.33 -11.12
CA ARG A 115 4.72 -0.81 -10.38
C ARG A 115 4.52 -2.25 -9.94
N ILE A 116 3.39 -2.55 -9.31
CA ILE A 116 3.05 -3.91 -8.88
C ILE A 116 2.93 -4.84 -10.08
N GLU A 117 2.28 -4.42 -11.17
CA GLU A 117 2.16 -5.25 -12.36
C GLU A 117 3.52 -5.53 -13.02
N ALA A 118 4.40 -4.54 -13.12
CA ALA A 118 5.77 -4.76 -13.58
C ALA A 118 6.54 -5.69 -12.64
N ALA A 119 6.37 -5.54 -11.33
CA ALA A 119 7.01 -6.38 -10.33
C ALA A 119 6.57 -7.84 -10.43
N ARG A 120 5.28 -8.10 -10.71
CA ARG A 120 4.76 -9.47 -10.94
C ARG A 120 5.45 -10.20 -12.08
N ARG A 121 5.86 -9.45 -13.11
CA ARG A 121 6.51 -9.98 -14.32
C ARG A 121 8.02 -10.08 -14.18
N PHE A 122 8.61 -9.19 -13.38
CA PHE A 122 10.05 -9.07 -13.22
C PHE A 122 10.63 -9.91 -12.07
N LEU A 123 9.92 -10.00 -10.93
CA LEU A 123 10.44 -10.66 -9.73
C LEU A 123 10.26 -12.19 -9.78
N ASP A 124 11.27 -12.90 -9.30
CA ASP A 124 11.21 -14.34 -9.06
C ASP A 124 10.15 -14.69 -8.00
N GLU A 125 9.67 -15.94 -8.00
CA GLU A 125 8.57 -16.37 -7.12
C GLU A 125 8.82 -16.10 -5.63
N ASN A 126 10.06 -16.33 -5.16
CA ASN A 126 10.44 -16.09 -3.76
C ASN A 126 10.48 -14.60 -3.39
N ASP A 127 10.51 -13.74 -4.41
CA ASP A 127 10.60 -12.30 -4.28
C ASP A 127 9.27 -11.60 -4.59
N LYS A 128 8.16 -12.31 -4.80
CA LYS A 128 6.86 -11.68 -5.10
C LYS A 128 6.19 -11.09 -3.86
N TRP A 129 6.79 -10.03 -3.33
CA TRP A 129 6.25 -9.18 -2.28
C TRP A 129 6.54 -7.70 -2.54
N TRP A 130 5.74 -6.83 -1.92
CA TRP A 130 5.92 -5.38 -1.95
C TRP A 130 5.69 -4.74 -0.58
N THR A 131 6.30 -3.58 -0.34
CA THR A 131 6.09 -2.82 0.90
C THR A 131 4.89 -1.89 0.76
N VAL A 132 3.99 -1.96 1.73
CA VAL A 132 2.69 -1.28 1.69
C VAL A 132 2.45 -0.51 2.98
N ARG A 133 2.01 0.75 2.84
CA ARG A 133 1.53 1.59 3.92
C ARG A 133 0.02 1.37 4.08
N LEU A 134 -0.38 0.89 5.25
CA LEU A 134 -1.75 0.46 5.49
C LEU A 134 -2.59 1.54 6.18
N PHE A 135 -3.81 1.70 5.69
CA PHE A 135 -4.82 2.59 6.24
C PHE A 135 -6.14 1.85 6.47
N SER A 136 -6.83 2.16 7.57
CA SER A 136 -8.11 1.55 7.93
C SER A 136 -9.24 1.92 6.98
N TYR A 137 -10.04 0.93 6.56
CA TYR A 137 -11.29 1.14 5.83
C TYR A 137 -12.47 1.63 6.69
N GLY A 138 -12.53 1.31 7.98
CA GLY A 138 -13.70 1.60 8.82
C GLY A 138 -14.03 3.09 9.06
N LYS A 139 -13.28 4.04 8.49
CA LYS A 139 -13.42 5.49 8.77
C LYS A 139 -13.45 6.40 7.54
N TRP A 140 -13.60 5.89 6.32
CA TRP A 140 -13.70 6.73 5.12
C TRP A 140 -15.07 7.42 5.02
N GLN A 141 -15.25 8.50 5.77
CA GLN A 141 -16.40 9.40 5.58
C GLN A 141 -16.10 10.54 4.61
N SER A 142 -14.83 10.69 4.17
CA SER A 142 -14.41 11.80 3.30
C SER A 142 -13.65 11.31 2.07
N ILE A 143 -14.24 11.55 0.89
CA ILE A 143 -13.63 11.31 -0.44
C ILE A 143 -12.30 12.09 -0.59
N SER A 144 -12.15 13.22 0.11
CA SER A 144 -10.93 14.03 0.10
C SER A 144 -9.71 13.26 0.60
N LEU A 145 -9.88 12.37 1.59
CA LEU A 145 -8.77 11.56 2.10
C LEU A 145 -8.25 10.56 1.06
N LEU A 146 -9.18 9.92 0.33
CA LEU A 146 -8.81 8.99 -0.74
C LEU A 146 -8.04 9.72 -1.83
N HIS A 147 -8.54 10.89 -2.26
CA HIS A 147 -7.90 11.65 -3.32
C HIS A 147 -6.45 12.03 -3.01
N ALA A 148 -6.17 12.42 -1.77
CA ALA A 148 -4.81 12.76 -1.40
C ALA A 148 -3.90 11.53 -1.29
N LEU A 149 -4.38 10.41 -0.72
CA LEU A 149 -3.60 9.16 -0.63
C LEU A 149 -3.33 8.49 -1.99
N ILE A 150 -4.16 8.78 -3.00
CA ILE A 150 -3.96 8.34 -4.40
C ILE A 150 -2.92 9.21 -5.13
N ARG A 151 -2.76 10.49 -4.75
CA ARG A 151 -1.88 11.47 -5.42
C ARG A 151 -0.45 11.47 -4.90
N GLU A 152 -0.21 10.88 -3.74
CA GLU A 152 1.12 10.57 -3.19
C GLU A 152 1.73 9.34 -3.86
#